data_AF-A0A2E7HU99-F1
#
_entry.id   AF-A0A2E7HU99-F1
#
_cell.length_a   1.000
_cell.length_b   1.000
_cell.length_c   1.000
_cell.angle_alpha   90.00
_cell.angle_beta   90.00
_cell.angle_gamma   90.00
#
_symmetry.space_group_name_H-M   'P 1'
#
loop_
_entity.id
_entity.type
_entity.pdbx_description
1 polymer ?
#
loop_
_entity_poly.entity_id
_entity_poly.type
_entity_poly.pdbx_seq_one_letter_code
_entity_poly.pdbx_strand_id
1 'polypeptide(L)'
;MPIEILGNEIFTQTLTGTESLSITEADGVGTISVLCTSSTAGSILGAATIDGKASEAISVAENNSVTISASNGKTLGTLTITAPSGCTLLVIANQG
;
A
#
# COMPACT_ATOMS: atom_id res chain seq x y z
N MET A 1 3.38 -15.73 -1.97
CA MET A 1 3.77 -15.70 -0.54
C MET A 1 3.74 -14.23 -0.16
N PRO A 2 2.98 -13.81 0.87
CA PRO A 2 3.01 -12.42 1.29
C PRO A 2 4.44 -12.08 1.73
N ILE A 3 4.96 -10.96 1.25
CA ILE A 3 6.30 -10.49 1.60
C ILE A 3 6.16 -9.76 2.93
N GLU A 4 6.89 -10.21 3.95
CA GLU A 4 6.99 -9.55 5.24
C GLU A 4 8.06 -8.47 5.17
N ILE A 5 7.77 -7.31 5.76
CA ILE A 5 8.68 -6.18 5.83
C ILE A 5 9.41 -6.28 7.16
N LEU A 6 10.74 -6.29 7.13
CA LEU A 6 11.56 -6.44 8.34
C LEU A 6 12.12 -5.08 8.79
N GLY A 7 11.27 -4.20 9.33
CA GLY A 7 11.70 -3.03 10.12
C GLY A 7 11.44 -1.65 9.51
N ASN A 8 12.13 -0.62 10.05
CA ASN A 8 12.05 0.83 9.79
C ASN A 8 12.45 1.26 8.36
N GLU A 9 12.11 0.48 7.34
CA GLU A 9 12.71 0.59 6.03
C GLU A 9 11.81 1.39 5.08
N ILE A 10 12.40 2.40 4.43
CA ILE A 10 11.84 2.96 3.19
C ILE A 10 12.02 1.87 2.14
N PHE A 11 10.95 1.16 1.79
CA PHE A 11 11.00 0.11 0.79
C PHE A 11 10.19 0.50 -0.44
N THR A 12 10.63 -0.02 -1.59
CA THR A 12 9.89 0.03 -2.84
C THR A 12 9.61 -1.39 -3.26
N GLN A 13 8.34 -1.75 -3.40
CA GLN A 13 7.89 -3.08 -3.77
C GLN A 13 7.08 -3.02 -5.06
N THR A 14 7.34 -3.94 -5.97
CA THR A 14 6.47 -4.18 -7.12
C THR A 14 5.60 -5.40 -6.80
N LEU A 15 4.28 -5.27 -6.96
CA LEU A 15 3.31 -6.35 -6.81
C LEU A 15 2.68 -6.64 -8.18
N THR A 16 2.60 -7.91 -8.55
CA THR A 16 2.01 -8.33 -9.83
C THR A 16 0.88 -9.33 -9.63
N GLY A 17 -0.18 -9.20 -10.44
CA GLY A 17 -1.19 -10.23 -10.73
C GLY A 17 -1.49 -11.22 -9.60
N THR A 18 -2.15 -10.75 -8.51
CA THR A 18 -2.56 -11.45 -7.27
C THR A 18 -1.62 -11.37 -6.07
N GLU A 19 -0.45 -10.73 -6.19
CA GLU A 19 0.40 -10.50 -5.03
C GLU A 19 -0.22 -9.52 -4.03
N SER A 20 0.07 -9.74 -2.75
CA SER A 20 -0.36 -8.86 -1.67
C SER A 20 0.81 -8.50 -0.76
N LEU A 21 0.77 -7.28 -0.28
CA LEU A 21 1.68 -6.72 0.70
C LEU A 21 0.90 -6.37 1.96
N SER A 22 1.40 -6.77 3.12
CA SER A 22 0.84 -6.40 4.41
C SER A 22 1.83 -5.51 5.15
N ILE A 23 1.34 -4.39 5.65
CA ILE A 23 2.07 -3.41 6.42
C ILE A 23 1.32 -3.25 7.74
N THR A 24 2.06 -3.10 8.82
CA THR A 24 1.59 -3.05 10.19
C THR A 24 2.23 -1.88 10.91
N GLU A 25 1.71 -1.53 12.10
CA GLU A 25 2.28 -0.46 12.92
C GLU A 25 3.75 -0.72 13.30
N ALA A 26 4.14 -1.99 13.41
CA ALA A 26 5.51 -2.40 13.72
C ALA A 26 6.52 -2.08 12.61
N ASP A 27 6.04 -1.88 11.38
CA ASP A 27 6.90 -1.56 10.23
C ASP A 27 7.33 -0.08 10.20
N GLY A 28 6.77 0.78 11.08
CA GLY A 28 7.24 2.16 11.20
C GLY A 28 6.89 3.07 10.00
N VAL A 29 6.02 2.62 9.09
CA VAL A 29 5.69 3.33 7.86
C VAL A 29 4.68 4.44 8.15
N GLY A 30 4.95 5.70 7.78
CA GLY A 30 4.02 6.82 7.96
C GLY A 30 3.29 7.23 6.69
N THR A 31 3.90 7.01 5.53
CA THR A 31 3.32 7.36 4.22
C THR A 31 3.58 6.29 3.19
N ILE A 32 2.57 5.97 2.37
CA ILE A 32 2.68 5.01 1.28
C ILE A 32 2.14 5.62 0.01
N SER A 33 2.90 5.53 -1.07
CA SER A 33 2.47 5.87 -2.41
C SER A 33 2.31 4.58 -3.22
N VAL A 34 1.15 4.37 -3.83
CA VAL A 34 0.89 3.23 -4.70
C VAL A 34 0.57 3.72 -6.10
N LEU A 35 1.30 3.22 -7.08
CA LEU A 35 1.16 3.54 -8.50
C LEU A 35 0.77 2.27 -9.27
N CYS A 36 -0.33 2.29 -10.04
CA CYS A 36 -0.60 1.21 -11.01
C CYS A 36 0.09 1.56 -12.34
N THR A 37 1.11 0.78 -12.73
CA THR A 37 1.98 1.05 -13.88
C THR A 37 1.53 0.37 -15.18
N SER A 38 0.42 -0.36 -15.15
CA SER A 38 -0.07 -1.22 -16.23
C SER A 38 -1.44 -0.77 -16.75
N SER A 39 -1.73 -1.08 -18.02
CA SER A 39 -2.86 -0.57 -18.81
C SER A 39 -4.25 -1.17 -18.53
N THR A 40 -4.49 -1.64 -17.30
CA THR A 40 -5.82 -2.13 -16.90
C THR A 40 -6.19 -1.48 -15.59
N ALA A 41 -7.30 -0.73 -15.57
CA ALA A 41 -7.84 -0.13 -14.36
C ALA A 41 -8.11 -1.24 -13.32
N GLY A 42 -7.28 -1.27 -12.28
CA GLY A 42 -7.34 -2.25 -11.23
C GLY A 42 -7.73 -1.59 -9.92
N SER A 43 -8.89 -1.96 -9.36
CA SER A 43 -9.20 -1.56 -7.99
C SER A 43 -8.22 -2.23 -7.04
N ILE A 44 -7.38 -1.44 -6.38
CA ILE A 44 -6.58 -1.91 -5.25
C ILE A 44 -7.57 -2.18 -4.13
N LEU A 45 -7.89 -3.44 -3.88
CA LEU A 45 -8.61 -3.81 -2.67
C LEU A 45 -7.62 -3.71 -1.52
N GLY A 46 -7.45 -2.50 -1.02
CA GLY A 46 -6.71 -2.24 0.19
C GLY A 46 -7.62 -1.63 1.23
N ALA A 47 -8.12 -2.46 2.14
CA ALA A 47 -8.65 -1.97 3.39
C ALA A 47 -7.45 -1.52 4.23
N ALA A 48 -7.27 -0.21 4.38
CA ALA A 48 -6.29 0.33 5.32
C ALA A 48 -6.90 0.46 6.70
N THR A 49 -6.11 0.39 7.76
CA THR A 49 -6.49 0.89 9.08
C THR A 49 -5.56 2.07 9.36
N ILE A 50 -6.10 3.28 9.35
CA ILE A 50 -5.35 4.52 9.58
C ILE A 50 -5.82 5.05 10.94
N ASP A 51 -4.91 5.26 11.89
CA ASP A 51 -5.26 5.71 13.25
C ASP A 51 -6.29 4.80 13.98
N GLY A 52 -6.22 3.47 13.76
CA GLY A 52 -7.18 2.52 14.33
C GLY A 52 -8.58 2.59 13.72
N LYS A 53 -8.75 3.30 12.61
CA LYS A 53 -10.00 3.35 11.83
C LYS A 53 -9.82 2.63 10.51
N ALA A 54 -10.72 1.71 10.21
CA ALA A 54 -10.81 1.12 8.88
C ALA A 54 -11.07 2.26 7.87
N SER A 55 -10.18 2.38 6.90
CA SER A 55 -10.32 3.20 5.71
C SER A 55 -11.22 2.48 4.72
N GLU A 56 -11.90 3.26 3.88
CA GLU A 56 -12.64 2.71 2.75
C GLU A 56 -11.69 2.07 1.74
N ALA A 57 -12.21 1.19 0.88
CA ALA A 57 -11.41 0.58 -0.17
C ALA A 57 -10.80 1.66 -1.07
N ILE A 58 -9.47 1.66 -1.17
CA ILE A 58 -8.74 2.70 -1.89
C ILE A 58 -8.59 2.30 -3.37
N SER A 59 -9.39 2.89 -4.25
CA SER A 59 -9.27 2.66 -5.69
C SER A 59 -8.10 3.44 -6.29
N VAL A 60 -7.22 2.77 -7.04
CA VAL A 60 -6.22 3.43 -7.91
C VAL A 60 -6.65 3.26 -9.37
N ALA A 61 -6.65 4.37 -10.11
CA ALA A 61 -6.89 4.34 -11.54
C ALA A 61 -5.62 3.93 -12.31
N GLU A 62 -5.81 3.49 -13.56
CA GLU A 62 -4.71 3.18 -14.48
C GLU A 62 -3.75 4.36 -14.61
N ASN A 63 -2.44 4.09 -14.56
CA ASN A 63 -1.37 5.10 -14.65
C ASN A 63 -1.51 6.26 -13.65
N ASN A 64 -2.20 6.02 -12.53
CA ASN A 64 -2.39 7.00 -11.49
C ASN A 64 -1.78 6.50 -10.17
N SER A 65 -1.41 7.45 -9.31
CA SER A 65 -0.90 7.17 -7.98
C SER A 65 -1.87 7.61 -6.90
N VAL A 66 -1.99 6.82 -5.84
CA VAL A 66 -2.61 7.24 -4.59
C VAL A 66 -1.54 7.35 -3.51
N THR A 67 -1.64 8.37 -2.68
CA THR A 67 -0.80 8.49 -1.48
C THR A 67 -1.69 8.34 -0.25
N ILE A 68 -1.27 7.47 0.65
CA ILE A 68 -1.91 7.15 1.91
C ILE A 68 -0.96 7.63 3.00
N SER A 69 -1.43 8.52 3.87
CA SER A 69 -0.63 9.10 4.94
C SER A 69 -1.34 8.95 6.28
N ALA A 70 -0.59 8.58 7.31
CA ALA A 70 -1.06 8.65 8.69
C ALA A 70 -1.15 10.11 9.17
N SER A 71 -1.97 10.34 10.19
CA SER A 71 -2.08 11.67 10.81
C SER A 71 -0.80 12.06 11.54
N ASN A 72 -0.35 13.32 11.37
CA ASN A 72 0.73 14.01 12.10
C ASN A 72 1.72 13.14 12.90
N GLY A 73 2.73 12.60 12.23
CA GLY A 73 3.90 11.95 12.88
C GLY A 73 3.61 10.56 13.46
N LYS A 74 2.54 9.91 13.01
CA LYS A 74 2.21 8.53 13.37
C LYS A 74 2.53 7.58 12.23
N THR A 75 2.54 6.30 12.55
CA THR A 75 2.62 5.22 11.58
C THR A 75 1.23 4.87 11.06
N LEU A 76 1.19 4.34 9.84
CA LEU A 76 0.05 3.66 9.29
C LEU A 76 -0.20 2.41 10.14
N GLY A 77 -1.48 2.10 10.35
CA GLY A 77 -1.90 0.94 11.10
C GLY A 77 -1.65 -0.36 10.32
N THR A 78 -2.64 -1.24 10.31
CA THR A 78 -2.63 -2.38 9.39
C THR A 78 -3.10 -1.95 8.01
N LEU A 79 -2.25 -2.04 6.99
CA LEU A 79 -2.61 -1.84 5.60
C LEU A 79 -2.30 -3.09 4.79
N THR A 80 -3.29 -3.59 4.07
CA THR A 80 -3.07 -4.62 3.05
C THR A 80 -3.23 -4.00 1.67
N ILE A 81 -2.28 -4.24 0.77
CA ILE A 81 -2.33 -3.81 -0.62
C ILE A 81 -2.32 -5.06 -1.49
N THR A 82 -3.35 -5.23 -2.32
CA THR A 82 -3.43 -6.39 -3.23
C THR A 82 -3.40 -5.92 -4.67
N ALA A 83 -2.50 -6.49 -5.47
CA ALA A 83 -2.43 -6.25 -6.90
C ALA A 83 -3.58 -6.98 -7.62
N PRO A 84 -4.43 -6.26 -8.37
CA PRO A 84 -5.48 -6.89 -9.15
C PRO A 84 -4.89 -7.65 -10.35
N SER A 85 -5.63 -8.65 -10.84
CA SER A 85 -5.21 -9.48 -11.97
C SER A 85 -4.96 -8.61 -13.20
N GLY A 86 -3.74 -8.63 -13.73
CA GLY A 86 -3.36 -7.82 -14.89
C GLY A 86 -2.95 -6.39 -14.58
N CYS A 87 -2.84 -5.99 -13.30
CA CYS A 87 -2.11 -4.78 -12.91
C CYS A 87 -0.80 -5.06 -12.17
N THR A 88 0.18 -4.20 -12.45
CA THR A 88 1.44 -4.09 -11.71
C THR A 88 1.36 -2.86 -10.82
N LEU A 89 1.44 -3.07 -9.50
CA LEU A 89 1.49 -1.99 -8.52
C LEU A 89 2.93 -1.74 -8.11
N LEU A 90 3.35 -0.48 -8.15
CA LEU A 90 4.57 0.00 -7.52
C LEU A 90 4.18 0.68 -6.20
N VAL A 91 4.54 0.04 -5.09
CA VAL A 91 4.31 0.52 -3.73
C VAL A 91 5.62 1.13 -3.21
N ILE A 92 5.57 2.36 -2.75
CA ILE A 92 6.69 3.08 -2.15
C ILE A 92 6.27 3.48 -0.75
N ALA A 93 6.91 2.92 0.27
CA ALA A 93 6.67 3.26 1.67
C ALA A 93 7.76 4.19 2.19
N ASN A 94 7.36 5.16 2.99
CA ASN A 94 8.24 6.12 3.66
C ASN A 94 7.96 6.10 5.16
N GLN A 95 9.02 6.29 5.94
CA GLN A 95 8.91 6.37 7.40
C GLN A 95 8.07 7.57 7.85
N GLY A 96 7.37 7.39 8.97
CA GLY A 96 6.56 8.40 9.66
C GLY A 96 7.26 9.06 10.82
#